data_AF-A0A934AGJ1-F1
#
_entry.id   AF-A0A934AGJ1-F1
#
_cell.length_a   1.000
_cell.length_b   1.000
_cell.length_c   1.000
_cell.angle_alpha   90.00
_cell.angle_beta   90.00
_cell.angle_gamma   90.00
#
_symmetry.space_group_name_H-M   'P 1'
#
loop_
_entity.id
_entity.type
_entity.pdbx_description
1 polymer ?
#
loop_
_entity_poly.entity_id
_entity_poly.type
_entity_poly.pdbx_seq_one_letter_code
_entity_poly.pdbx_strand_id
1 'polypeptide(L)'
;MRTKILLLCAVFAVTLAAPARAGQVSTEEIDEPAGPPERRGPGKGMGAGQGAAEEREALDFIRETAPEMQDEFLRARKERPAAFRKRLRHMAPMLKDPETREVLKRQVKLEFQVKRLTGEMRGAKGEAKEAVKKELAKALSDQFDAKLELQVKRLGKMKDDIAELEGRISKRKAQKSEIVQKRLAELAGDSEPWDW
;
A
#
# COMPACT_ATOMS: atom_id res chain seq x y z
N MET A 1 38.31 15.20 43.59
CA MET A 1 37.21 16.14 43.92
C MET A 1 35.89 15.43 43.61
N ARG A 2 35.07 15.23 44.64
CA ARG A 2 33.83 14.43 44.61
C ARG A 2 32.65 15.39 44.62
N THR A 3 31.94 15.54 43.51
CA THR A 3 30.71 16.34 43.45
C THR A 3 29.51 15.41 43.40
N LYS A 4 28.82 15.35 44.55
CA LYS A 4 27.54 14.66 44.75
C LYS A 4 26.46 15.45 44.01
N ILE A 5 25.85 14.85 42.99
CA ILE A 5 24.63 15.38 42.37
C ILE A 5 23.45 14.72 43.09
N LEU A 6 22.74 15.55 43.85
CA LEU A 6 21.53 15.21 44.59
C LEU A 6 20.43 14.80 43.61
N LEU A 7 19.99 13.56 43.73
CA LEU A 7 18.78 13.02 43.13
C LEU A 7 17.57 13.74 43.72
N LEU A 8 16.93 14.60 42.95
CA LEU A 8 15.62 15.15 43.26
C LEU A 8 14.57 14.16 42.76
N CYS A 9 14.11 13.28 43.65
CA CYS A 9 12.95 12.41 43.40
C CYS A 9 11.68 13.28 43.38
N ALA A 10 11.35 13.83 42.22
CA ALA A 10 10.02 14.39 41.97
C ALA A 10 9.04 13.22 41.76
N VAL A 11 8.32 12.88 42.83
CA VAL A 11 7.16 11.99 42.81
C VAL A 11 6.07 12.67 41.99
N PHE A 12 6.03 12.39 40.69
CA PHE A 12 4.88 12.73 39.85
C PHE A 12 3.74 11.80 40.25
N ALA A 13 2.86 12.31 41.10
CA ALA A 13 1.54 11.74 41.31
C ALA A 13 0.77 11.84 39.99
N VAL A 14 0.82 10.77 39.19
CA VAL A 14 -0.05 10.58 38.03
C VAL A 14 -1.44 10.31 38.59
N THR A 15 -2.23 11.37 38.71
CA THR A 15 -3.67 11.29 38.89
C THR A 15 -4.25 10.58 37.66
N LEU A 16 -4.73 9.35 37.86
CA LEU A 16 -5.60 8.67 36.91
C LEU A 16 -6.88 9.52 36.73
N ALA A 17 -6.86 10.40 35.74
CA ALA A 17 -8.08 10.96 35.19
C ALA A 17 -8.81 9.82 34.47
N ALA A 18 -9.93 9.39 35.05
CA ALA A 18 -10.84 8.44 34.41
C ALA A 18 -11.23 8.95 33.02
N PRO A 19 -11.12 8.14 31.95
CA PRO A 19 -11.56 8.57 30.63
C PRO A 19 -13.07 8.83 30.69
N ALA A 20 -13.43 10.06 30.28
CA ALA A 20 -14.79 10.50 30.13
C ALA A 20 -15.59 9.49 29.31
N ARG A 21 -16.77 9.16 29.86
CA ARG A 21 -17.92 8.50 29.23
C ARG A 21 -17.78 8.37 27.71
N ALA A 22 -17.66 7.13 27.26
CA ALA A 22 -18.02 6.73 25.91
C ALA A 22 -19.36 7.38 25.55
N GLY A 23 -19.32 8.30 24.58
CA GLY A 23 -20.53 8.85 23.99
C GLY A 23 -21.37 7.68 23.50
N GLN A 24 -22.62 7.64 23.93
CA GLN A 24 -23.64 6.81 23.31
C GLN A 24 -23.66 7.20 21.84
N VAL A 25 -23.09 6.35 20.99
CA VAL A 25 -23.35 6.39 19.56
C VAL A 25 -24.82 6.04 19.44
N SER A 26 -25.64 7.06 19.20
CA SER A 26 -27.00 6.90 18.76
C SER A 26 -26.98 5.91 17.61
N THR A 27 -27.54 4.73 17.81
CA THR A 27 -27.96 3.85 16.73
C THR A 27 -29.06 4.60 16.00
N GLU A 28 -28.67 5.48 15.08
CA GLU A 28 -29.53 5.86 13.97
C GLU A 28 -29.94 4.54 13.30
N GLU A 29 -31.25 4.41 13.16
CA GLU A 29 -31.96 3.35 12.48
C GLU A 29 -31.35 3.22 11.07
N ILE A 30 -30.46 2.24 10.90
CA ILE A 30 -29.90 1.89 9.60
C ILE A 30 -31.06 1.27 8.83
N ASP A 31 -31.66 2.09 7.95
CA ASP A 31 -32.60 1.66 6.91
C ASP A 31 -32.09 0.36 6.25
N GLU A 32 -33.02 -0.55 6.02
CA GLU A 32 -32.82 -1.95 5.65
C GLU A 32 -31.67 -2.20 4.66
N PRO A 33 -30.91 -3.30 4.84
CA PRO A 33 -29.79 -3.62 3.98
C PRO A 33 -30.27 -3.76 2.54
N ALA A 34 -29.74 -2.89 1.67
CA ALA A 34 -29.80 -3.04 0.22
C ALA A 34 -29.54 -4.52 -0.13
N GLY A 35 -30.46 -5.11 -0.90
CA GLY A 35 -30.47 -6.52 -1.25
C GLY A 35 -29.11 -7.04 -1.73
N PRO A 36 -28.90 -8.38 -1.69
CA PRO A 36 -27.61 -8.98 -1.99
C PRO A 36 -27.06 -8.41 -3.30
N PRO A 37 -25.82 -7.87 -3.31
CA PRO A 37 -25.27 -7.22 -4.48
C PRO A 37 -25.37 -8.20 -5.65
N GLU A 38 -25.96 -7.73 -6.75
CA GLU A 38 -26.04 -8.51 -7.98
C GLU A 38 -24.66 -9.14 -8.24
N ARG A 39 -24.65 -10.47 -8.38
CA ARG A 39 -23.44 -11.21 -8.67
C ARG A 39 -22.87 -10.64 -9.96
N ARG A 40 -21.83 -9.80 -9.84
CA ARG A 40 -21.00 -9.36 -10.97
C ARG A 40 -20.67 -10.63 -11.75
N GLY A 41 -21.27 -10.77 -12.93
CA GLY A 41 -21.02 -11.89 -13.82
C GLY A 41 -19.52 -12.08 -14.06
N PRO A 42 -19.08 -13.27 -14.49
CA PRO A 42 -17.67 -13.57 -14.71
C PRO A 42 -17.05 -12.43 -15.53
N GLY A 43 -16.26 -11.61 -14.85
CA GLY A 43 -15.74 -10.36 -15.40
C GLY A 43 -14.99 -10.70 -16.68
N LYS A 44 -15.55 -10.23 -17.80
CA LYS A 44 -14.98 -10.33 -19.15
C LYS A 44 -13.50 -9.96 -19.03
N GLY A 45 -12.63 -10.94 -19.31
CA GLY A 45 -11.22 -10.91 -18.93
C GLY A 45 -10.55 -9.58 -19.23
N MET A 46 -10.37 -8.77 -18.19
CA MET A 46 -9.58 -7.55 -18.31
C MET A 46 -8.14 -7.95 -18.61
N GLY A 47 -7.71 -7.64 -19.83
CA GLY A 47 -6.33 -7.25 -20.12
C GLY A 47 -5.35 -8.38 -20.38
N ALA A 48 -5.54 -9.18 -21.43
CA ALA A 48 -4.45 -9.97 -21.99
C ALA A 48 -3.31 -9.10 -22.56
N GLY A 49 -3.58 -7.82 -22.90
CA GLY A 49 -2.61 -6.90 -23.50
C GLY A 49 -1.76 -6.09 -22.52
N GLN A 50 -2.35 -5.52 -21.46
CA GLN A 50 -1.60 -4.72 -20.47
C GLN A 50 -0.58 -5.57 -19.68
N GLY A 51 -0.86 -6.85 -19.48
CA GLY A 51 0.03 -7.73 -18.72
C GLY A 51 1.42 -7.91 -19.32
N ALA A 52 1.56 -7.89 -20.65
CA ALA A 52 2.85 -8.18 -21.29
C ALA A 52 3.86 -7.02 -21.18
N ALA A 53 3.42 -5.78 -21.28
CA ALA A 53 4.28 -4.60 -21.12
C ALA A 53 4.70 -4.42 -19.66
N GLU A 54 3.74 -4.51 -18.73
CA GLU A 54 3.98 -4.44 -17.28
C GLU A 54 4.92 -5.57 -16.81
N GLU A 55 4.78 -6.76 -17.39
CA GLU A 55 5.68 -7.88 -17.12
C GLU A 55 7.11 -7.60 -17.58
N ARG A 56 7.31 -7.03 -18.77
CA ARG A 56 8.65 -6.65 -19.26
C ARG A 56 9.30 -5.62 -18.35
N GLU A 57 8.57 -4.56 -18.03
CA GLU A 57 9.06 -3.48 -17.16
C GLU A 57 9.48 -4.01 -15.77
N ALA A 58 8.65 -4.87 -15.18
CA ALA A 58 8.98 -5.48 -13.89
C ALA A 58 10.19 -6.44 -13.96
N LEU A 59 10.35 -7.18 -15.07
CA LEU A 59 11.52 -8.04 -15.27
C LEU A 59 12.80 -7.22 -15.45
N ASP A 60 12.74 -6.11 -16.19
CA ASP A 60 13.88 -5.20 -16.34
C ASP A 60 14.23 -4.52 -15.00
N PHE A 61 13.22 -4.11 -14.23
CA PHE A 61 13.43 -3.62 -12.86
C PHE A 61 14.14 -4.62 -11.97
N ILE A 62 13.74 -5.90 -12.02
CA ILE A 62 14.38 -6.95 -11.22
C ILE A 62 15.81 -7.20 -11.68
N ARG A 63 16.05 -7.23 -13.00
CA ARG A 63 17.40 -7.38 -13.56
C ARG A 63 18.33 -6.25 -13.10
N GLU A 64 17.83 -5.01 -13.07
CA GLU A 64 18.57 -3.83 -12.61
C GLU A 64 18.84 -3.87 -11.10
N THR A 65 17.85 -4.27 -10.31
CA THR A 65 17.85 -4.06 -8.86
C THR A 65 18.43 -5.23 -8.09
N ALA A 66 18.14 -6.44 -8.54
CA ALA A 66 18.46 -7.69 -7.85
C ALA A 66 18.59 -8.83 -8.89
N PRO A 67 19.67 -8.85 -9.67
CA PRO A 67 19.89 -9.87 -10.70
C PRO A 67 19.85 -11.29 -10.11
N GLU A 68 20.24 -11.48 -8.85
CA GLU A 68 20.13 -12.74 -8.12
C GLU A 68 18.69 -13.25 -7.96
N MET A 69 17.66 -12.38 -8.05
CA MET A 69 16.26 -12.83 -8.08
C MET A 69 15.80 -13.31 -9.43
N GLN A 70 16.50 -12.95 -10.49
CA GLN A 70 15.98 -13.15 -11.84
C GLN A 70 15.59 -14.61 -12.05
N ASP A 71 16.42 -15.54 -11.56
CA ASP A 71 16.15 -16.97 -11.63
C ASP A 71 14.95 -17.41 -10.79
N GLU A 72 14.81 -16.90 -9.56
CA GLU A 72 13.65 -17.19 -8.69
C GLU A 72 12.36 -16.65 -9.31
N PHE A 73 12.43 -15.49 -9.95
CA PHE A 73 11.32 -14.84 -10.61
C PHE A 73 10.91 -15.56 -11.91
N LEU A 74 11.88 -15.95 -12.74
CA LEU A 74 11.65 -16.76 -13.95
C LEU A 74 11.12 -18.15 -13.59
N ARG A 75 11.61 -18.75 -12.50
CA ARG A 75 11.07 -20.00 -11.97
C ARG A 75 9.63 -19.84 -11.51
N ALA A 76 9.32 -18.78 -10.74
CA ALA A 76 7.95 -18.50 -10.29
C ALA A 76 7.00 -18.26 -11.47
N ARG A 77 7.47 -17.63 -12.55
CA ARG A 77 6.71 -17.48 -13.80
C ARG A 77 6.34 -18.82 -14.43
N LYS A 78 7.27 -19.79 -14.46
CA LYS A 78 7.04 -21.12 -15.04
C LYS A 78 6.19 -22.02 -14.14
N GLU A 79 6.50 -22.07 -12.85
CA GLU A 79 5.89 -23.01 -11.89
C GLU A 79 4.54 -22.50 -11.36
N ARG A 80 4.39 -21.18 -11.17
CA ARG A 80 3.25 -20.56 -10.50
C ARG A 80 2.80 -19.28 -11.24
N PRO A 81 2.39 -19.37 -12.52
CA PRO A 81 2.11 -18.20 -13.36
C PRO A 81 1.03 -17.27 -12.79
N ALA A 82 -0.01 -17.82 -12.13
CA ALA A 82 -1.06 -17.01 -11.52
C ALA A 82 -0.56 -16.15 -10.34
N ALA A 83 0.27 -16.75 -9.45
CA ALA A 83 0.87 -16.04 -8.33
C ALA A 83 1.88 -14.98 -8.81
N PHE A 84 2.66 -15.33 -9.84
CA PHE A 84 3.57 -14.40 -10.52
C PHE A 84 2.83 -13.19 -11.10
N ARG A 85 1.77 -13.40 -11.89
CA ARG A 85 0.94 -12.30 -12.44
C ARG A 85 0.29 -11.46 -11.35
N LYS A 86 -0.16 -12.08 -10.25
CA LYS A 86 -0.70 -11.33 -9.10
C LYS A 86 0.37 -10.44 -8.47
N ARG A 87 1.59 -10.95 -8.26
CA ARG A 87 2.71 -10.16 -7.73
C ARG A 87 3.06 -8.99 -8.66
N LEU A 88 3.11 -9.22 -9.97
CA LEU A 88 3.35 -8.18 -10.95
C LEU A 88 2.31 -7.07 -10.93
N ARG A 89 1.01 -7.41 -10.89
CA ARG A 89 -0.07 -6.41 -10.81
C ARG A 89 0.02 -5.53 -9.55
N HIS A 90 0.57 -6.06 -8.46
CA HIS A 90 0.81 -5.25 -7.26
C HIS A 90 2.06 -4.37 -7.38
N MET A 91 3.09 -4.80 -8.11
CA MET A 91 4.32 -4.03 -8.32
C MET A 91 4.19 -2.96 -9.40
N ALA A 92 3.49 -3.23 -10.50
CA ALA A 92 3.46 -2.37 -11.69
C ALA A 92 3.07 -0.90 -11.40
N PRO A 93 2.06 -0.59 -10.55
CA PRO A 93 1.74 0.79 -10.22
C PRO A 93 2.88 1.52 -9.48
N MET A 94 3.65 0.80 -8.67
CA MET A 94 4.78 1.35 -7.90
C MET A 94 6.00 1.64 -8.78
N LEU A 95 6.12 0.98 -9.94
CA LEU A 95 7.23 1.18 -10.88
C LEU A 95 7.07 2.45 -11.73
N LYS A 96 5.83 2.91 -11.92
CA LYS A 96 5.50 4.09 -12.74
C LYS A 96 5.86 5.40 -12.07
N ASP A 97 5.86 5.45 -10.74
CA ASP A 97 6.27 6.62 -9.96
C ASP A 97 7.78 6.55 -9.66
N PRO A 98 8.62 7.47 -10.18
CA PRO A 98 10.06 7.43 -9.98
C PRO A 98 10.48 7.42 -8.50
N GLU A 99 9.78 8.19 -7.65
CA GLU A 99 10.14 8.25 -6.23
C GLU A 99 9.82 6.94 -5.51
N THR A 100 8.61 6.41 -5.70
CA THR A 100 8.23 5.10 -5.15
C THR A 100 9.13 3.99 -5.69
N ARG A 101 9.53 4.07 -6.97
CA ARG A 101 10.43 3.11 -7.60
C ARG A 101 11.76 3.02 -6.86
N GLU A 102 12.39 4.14 -6.50
CA GLU A 102 13.68 4.12 -5.78
C GLU A 102 13.55 3.54 -4.37
N VAL A 103 12.48 3.87 -3.64
CA VAL A 103 12.24 3.28 -2.31
C VAL A 103 11.99 1.77 -2.44
N LEU A 104 11.25 1.35 -3.46
CA LEU A 104 11.01 -0.06 -3.76
C LEU A 104 12.31 -0.79 -4.12
N LYS A 105 13.21 -0.17 -4.91
CA LYS A 105 14.53 -0.73 -5.20
C LYS A 105 15.29 -1.02 -3.91
N ARG A 106 15.33 -0.05 -2.99
CA ARG A 106 15.99 -0.19 -1.70
C ARG A 106 15.34 -1.29 -0.84
N GLN A 107 14.00 -1.32 -0.75
CA GLN A 107 13.28 -2.35 0.00
C GLN A 107 13.62 -3.75 -0.52
N VAL A 108 13.59 -3.94 -1.85
CA VAL A 108 13.90 -5.22 -2.49
C VAL A 108 15.32 -5.66 -2.14
N LYS A 109 16.32 -4.79 -2.31
CA LYS A 109 17.72 -5.09 -1.94
C LYS A 109 17.87 -5.51 -0.47
N LEU A 110 17.20 -4.80 0.44
CA LEU A 110 17.24 -5.11 1.87
C LEU A 110 16.56 -6.45 2.20
N GLU A 111 15.46 -6.78 1.53
CA GLU A 111 14.81 -8.10 1.66
C GLU A 111 15.77 -9.26 1.33
N PHE A 112 16.63 -9.09 0.32
CA PHE A 112 17.68 -10.07 0.04
C PHE A 112 18.76 -10.12 1.07
N GLN A 113 19.27 -8.97 1.47
CA GLN A 113 20.32 -8.89 2.45
C GLN A 113 19.88 -9.61 3.73
N VAL A 114 18.63 -9.39 4.16
CA VAL A 114 18.02 -10.12 5.28
C VAL A 114 17.94 -11.62 5.01
N LYS A 115 17.48 -12.06 3.83
CA LYS A 115 17.39 -13.50 3.46
C LYS A 115 18.76 -14.18 3.46
N ARG A 116 19.78 -13.52 2.88
CA ARG A 116 21.18 -13.98 2.83
C ARG A 116 21.77 -14.11 4.24
N LEU A 117 21.73 -13.02 5.02
CA LEU A 117 22.27 -12.98 6.38
C LEU A 117 21.58 -14.00 7.30
N THR A 118 20.28 -14.23 7.11
CA THR A 118 19.54 -15.29 7.82
C THR A 118 20.09 -16.69 7.48
N GLY A 119 20.43 -16.93 6.21
CA GLY A 119 21.09 -18.16 5.77
C GLY A 119 22.47 -18.35 6.40
N GLU A 120 23.31 -17.32 6.36
CA GLU A 120 24.66 -17.31 6.95
C GLU A 120 24.63 -17.54 8.48
N MET A 121 23.69 -16.88 9.17
CA MET A 121 23.53 -17.00 10.62
C MET A 121 23.23 -18.43 11.07
N ARG A 122 22.56 -19.24 10.23
CA ARG A 122 22.27 -20.65 10.55
C ARG A 122 23.52 -21.53 10.57
N GLY A 123 24.53 -21.19 9.75
CA GLY A 123 25.80 -21.92 9.69
C GLY A 123 26.89 -21.36 10.61
N ALA A 124 26.80 -20.08 10.99
CA ALA A 124 27.81 -19.39 11.77
C ALA A 124 27.86 -19.86 13.25
N LYS A 125 29.05 -19.84 13.85
CA LYS A 125 29.32 -20.17 15.26
C LYS A 125 30.24 -19.11 15.90
N GLY A 126 30.21 -19.00 17.23
CA GLY A 126 31.09 -18.12 17.99
C GLY A 126 31.01 -16.66 17.52
N GLU A 127 32.16 -16.00 17.40
CA GLU A 127 32.28 -14.60 17.01
C GLU A 127 31.69 -14.28 15.63
N ALA A 128 31.82 -15.21 14.66
CA ALA A 128 31.24 -15.04 13.33
C ALA A 128 29.70 -14.93 13.40
N LYS A 129 29.06 -15.67 14.32
CA LYS A 129 27.60 -15.59 14.50
C LYS A 129 27.18 -14.23 15.08
N GLU A 130 27.96 -13.69 16.02
CA GLU A 130 27.68 -12.37 16.59
C GLU A 130 27.90 -11.24 15.57
N ALA A 131 28.88 -11.37 14.68
CA ALA A 131 29.07 -10.44 13.56
C ALA A 131 27.85 -10.45 12.62
N VAL A 132 27.41 -11.62 12.15
CA VAL A 132 26.24 -11.76 11.27
C VAL A 132 24.97 -11.26 11.95
N LYS A 133 24.81 -11.48 13.27
CA LYS A 133 23.67 -10.99 14.04
C LYS A 133 23.60 -9.45 14.06
N LYS A 134 24.74 -8.76 14.21
CA LYS A 134 24.80 -7.29 14.17
C LYS A 134 24.44 -6.76 12.79
N GLU A 135 24.96 -7.37 11.73
CA GLU A 135 24.62 -7.00 10.35
C GLU A 135 23.14 -7.24 10.04
N LEU A 136 22.59 -8.37 10.50
CA LEU A 136 21.18 -8.70 10.32
C LEU A 136 20.28 -7.72 11.07
N ALA A 137 20.63 -7.33 12.29
CA ALA A 137 19.89 -6.31 13.04
C ALA A 137 19.84 -4.96 12.29
N LYS A 138 20.97 -4.53 11.73
CA LYS A 138 21.03 -3.31 10.91
C LYS A 138 20.15 -3.44 9.66
N ALA A 139 20.30 -4.54 8.90
CA ALA A 139 19.52 -4.76 7.69
C ALA A 139 18.00 -4.82 7.95
N LEU A 140 17.58 -5.38 9.10
CA LEU A 140 16.17 -5.39 9.53
C LEU A 140 15.66 -3.98 9.88
N SER A 141 16.48 -3.15 10.52
CA SER A 141 16.14 -1.75 10.79
C SER A 141 15.95 -0.99 9.48
N ASP A 142 16.93 -1.07 8.58
CA ASP A 142 16.88 -0.39 7.29
C ASP A 142 15.67 -0.88 6.46
N GLN A 143 15.34 -2.18 6.54
CA GLN A 143 14.18 -2.77 5.87
C GLN A 143 12.86 -2.21 6.44
N PHE A 144 12.78 -2.05 7.76
CA PHE A 144 11.61 -1.46 8.41
C PHE A 144 11.39 -0.03 7.93
N ASP A 145 12.44 0.79 7.91
CA ASP A 145 12.37 2.18 7.47
C ASP A 145 11.94 2.28 6.00
N ALA A 146 12.50 1.42 5.13
CA ALA A 146 12.09 1.38 3.72
C ALA A 146 10.62 0.98 3.54
N LYS A 147 10.11 0.04 4.33
CA LYS A 147 8.69 -0.35 4.32
C LYS A 147 7.79 0.78 4.82
N LEU A 148 8.20 1.46 5.89
CA LEU A 148 7.47 2.60 6.44
C LEU A 148 7.40 3.74 5.41
N GLU A 149 8.49 4.05 4.73
CA GLU A 149 8.52 5.07 3.69
C GLU A 149 7.56 4.75 2.53
N LEU A 150 7.51 3.49 2.07
CA LEU A 150 6.53 3.08 1.05
C LEU A 150 5.08 3.18 1.54
N GLN A 151 4.82 2.86 2.81
CA GLN A 151 3.50 3.03 3.40
C GLN A 151 3.10 4.51 3.45
N VAL A 152 4.03 5.39 3.80
CA VAL A 152 3.81 6.84 3.79
C VAL A 152 3.52 7.34 2.37
N LYS A 153 4.30 6.94 1.36
CA LYS A 153 4.03 7.29 -0.04
C LYS A 153 2.67 6.79 -0.52
N ARG A 154 2.32 5.54 -0.20
CA ARG A 154 1.00 4.96 -0.51
C ARG A 154 -0.14 5.73 0.16
N LEU A 155 0.04 6.11 1.43
CA LEU A 155 -0.94 6.92 2.16
C LEU A 155 -1.10 8.30 1.51
N GLY A 156 0.00 8.93 1.07
CA GLY A 156 -0.03 10.18 0.31
C GLY A 156 -0.89 10.05 -0.94
N LYS A 157 -0.60 9.05 -1.77
CA LYS A 157 -1.39 8.80 -3.00
C LYS A 157 -2.88 8.56 -2.72
N MET A 158 -3.20 7.80 -1.67
CA MET A 158 -4.59 7.60 -1.25
C MET A 158 -5.29 8.90 -0.84
N LYS A 159 -4.59 9.82 -0.18
CA LYS A 159 -5.14 11.13 0.18
C LYS A 159 -5.42 11.97 -1.06
N ASP A 160 -4.52 11.95 -2.04
CA ASP A 160 -4.73 12.66 -3.32
C ASP A 160 -5.95 12.11 -4.07
N ASP A 161 -6.07 10.78 -4.14
CA ASP A 161 -7.20 10.12 -4.79
C ASP A 161 -8.54 10.43 -4.10
N ILE A 162 -8.55 10.49 -2.75
CA ILE A 162 -9.71 10.92 -1.95
C ILE A 162 -10.09 12.36 -2.29
N ALA A 163 -9.13 13.29 -2.29
CA ALA A 163 -9.39 14.69 -2.60
C ALA A 163 -9.93 14.87 -4.03
N GLU A 164 -9.42 14.11 -5.01
CA GLU A 164 -9.93 14.11 -6.39
C GLU A 164 -11.38 13.60 -6.46
N LEU A 165 -11.70 12.53 -5.73
CA LEU A 165 -13.06 11.99 -5.65
C LEU A 165 -14.02 12.99 -5.00
N GLU A 166 -13.63 13.62 -3.90
CA GLU A 166 -14.41 14.67 -3.23
C GLU A 166 -14.68 15.85 -4.17
N GLY A 167 -13.67 16.29 -4.93
CA GLY A 167 -13.81 17.33 -5.94
C GLY A 167 -14.83 16.96 -7.02
N ARG A 168 -14.77 15.72 -7.56
CA ARG A 168 -15.74 15.20 -8.54
C ARG A 168 -17.16 15.14 -7.98
N ILE A 169 -17.32 14.68 -6.73
CA ILE A 169 -18.62 14.62 -6.05
C ILE A 169 -19.19 16.03 -5.86
N SER A 170 -18.37 16.98 -5.41
CA SER A 170 -18.77 18.37 -5.22
C SER A 170 -19.23 19.01 -6.54
N LYS A 171 -18.45 18.83 -7.62
CA LYS A 171 -18.84 19.28 -8.96
C LYS A 171 -20.17 18.70 -9.41
N ARG A 172 -20.37 17.38 -9.23
CA ARG A 172 -21.62 16.71 -9.59
C ARG A 172 -22.81 17.20 -8.76
N LYS A 173 -22.61 17.49 -7.47
CA LYS A 173 -23.63 18.11 -6.60
C LYS A 173 -24.01 19.51 -7.08
N ALA A 174 -23.03 20.33 -7.46
CA ALA A 174 -23.27 21.66 -7.99
C ALA A 174 -24.04 21.63 -9.32
N GLN A 175 -23.80 20.61 -10.15
CA GLN A 175 -24.50 20.40 -11.43
C GLN A 175 -25.84 19.66 -11.29
N LYS A 176 -26.31 19.36 -10.06
CA LYS A 176 -27.50 18.52 -9.86
C LYS A 176 -28.74 19.06 -10.57
N SER A 177 -29.03 20.36 -10.46
CA SER A 177 -30.22 20.96 -11.08
C SER A 177 -30.18 20.85 -12.60
N GLU A 178 -29.03 21.15 -13.22
CA GLU A 178 -28.81 21.02 -14.66
C GLU A 178 -28.99 19.57 -15.13
N ILE A 179 -28.38 18.61 -14.42
CA ILE A 179 -28.51 17.17 -14.72
C ILE A 179 -29.98 16.75 -14.65
N VAL A 180 -30.72 17.20 -13.63
CA VAL A 180 -32.15 16.87 -13.47
C VAL A 180 -32.98 17.49 -14.58
N GLN A 181 -32.78 18.77 -14.91
CA GLN A 181 -33.50 19.45 -15.99
C GLN A 181 -33.27 18.79 -17.34
N LYS A 182 -32.01 18.44 -17.65
CA LYS A 182 -31.67 17.71 -18.88
C LYS A 182 -32.34 16.35 -18.93
N ARG A 183 -32.29 15.59 -17.83
CA ARG A 183 -32.96 14.27 -17.77
C ARG A 183 -34.47 14.38 -17.91
N LEU A 184 -35.08 15.44 -17.39
CA LEU A 184 -36.50 15.72 -17.60
C LEU A 184 -36.80 16.02 -19.08
N ALA A 185 -36.00 16.84 -19.75
CA ALA A 185 -36.16 17.14 -21.17
C ALA A 185 -36.03 15.88 -22.06
N GLU A 186 -35.05 15.01 -21.77
CA GLU A 186 -34.91 13.71 -22.47
C GLU A 186 -36.17 12.85 -22.32
N LEU A 187 -36.73 12.77 -21.11
CA LEU A 187 -37.93 11.98 -20.84
C LEU A 187 -39.20 12.58 -21.46
N ALA A 188 -39.24 13.90 -21.63
CA ALA A 188 -40.32 14.58 -22.32
C ALA A 188 -40.24 14.44 -23.85
N GLY A 189 -39.10 13.99 -24.39
CA GLY A 189 -38.84 13.96 -25.83
C GLY A 189 -38.43 15.32 -26.40
N ASP A 190 -38.10 16.28 -25.54
CA ASP A 190 -37.74 17.66 -25.89
C ASP A 190 -36.25 17.81 -26.26
N SER A 191 -35.44 16.76 -26.08
CA SER A 191 -34.01 16.79 -26.41
C SER A 191 -33.50 15.51 -27.06
N GLU A 192 -32.42 15.63 -27.82
CA GLU A 192 -31.67 14.51 -28.39
C GLU A 192 -31.10 13.61 -27.27
N PRO A 193 -31.06 12.28 -27.45
CA PRO A 193 -30.50 11.36 -26.47
C PRO A 193 -29.02 11.64 -26.19
N TRP A 194 -28.62 11.51 -24.93
CA TRP A 194 -27.22 11.65 -24.53
C TRP A 194 -26.36 10.55 -25.19
N ASP A 195 -25.26 10.94 -25.85
CA ASP A 195 -24.11 10.05 -26.06
C ASP A 195 -23.21 10.13 -24.83
N TRP A 196 -23.07 9.00 -24.15
CA TRP A 196 -22.26 8.81 -22.93
C TRP A 196 -20.80 8.43 -23.24
#